data_AF-A0A6A5TU50-F1
#
_entry.id   AF-A0A6A5TU50-F1
#
_cell.length_a   1.000
_cell.length_b   1.000
_cell.length_c   1.000
_cell.angle_alpha   90.00
_cell.angle_beta   90.00
_cell.angle_gamma   90.00
#
_symmetry.space_group_name_H-M   'P 1'
#
loop_
_entity.id
_entity.type
_entity.pdbx_description
1 polymer ?
#
loop_
_entity_poly.entity_id
_entity_poly.type
_entity_poly.pdbx_seq_one_letter_code
_entity_poly.pdbx_strand_id
1 'polypeptide(L)'
;MGTNNSGRTYPLEGTQVLFPQYYPYTEPLGVLICGGKCWQPMWVIDNRVTIAPDAANLRWTIERVPSRRVTSSMATLPDGTFMILNSAETGEAGFSLAKELIRNALLYDSRKPKHRCISIMANTTFARTHRFEAILVSDGRVLVSGSDPQNKDSPQEYRVDQFLSPYLLDGRIQPQSTISVTG
;
A
#
# COMPACT_ATOMS: atom_id res chain seq x y z
N MET A 1 -4.16 -10.98 -14.48
CA MET A 1 -3.11 -10.60 -15.46
C MET A 1 -3.48 -9.24 -16.00
N GLY A 2 -2.59 -8.25 -15.93
CA GLY A 2 -2.83 -6.95 -16.53
C GLY A 2 -2.81 -7.09 -18.06
N THR A 3 -3.88 -6.67 -18.71
CA THR A 3 -3.97 -6.58 -20.18
C THR A 3 -3.58 -5.18 -20.61
N ASN A 4 -3.43 -4.92 -21.92
CA ASN A 4 -3.21 -3.58 -22.47
C ASN A 4 -4.30 -2.55 -22.09
N ASN A 5 -5.39 -3.00 -21.46
CA ASN A 5 -6.49 -2.17 -20.99
C ASN A 5 -6.47 -1.95 -19.46
N SER A 6 -5.36 -2.27 -18.78
CA SER A 6 -5.20 -2.12 -17.33
C SER A 6 -4.60 -0.78 -16.93
N GLY A 7 -5.31 -0.03 -16.07
CA GLY A 7 -4.88 1.23 -15.52
C GLY A 7 -4.50 1.12 -14.04
N ARG A 8 -3.61 2.01 -13.60
CA ARG A 8 -3.23 2.20 -12.19
C ARG A 8 -3.29 3.65 -11.74
N THR A 9 -3.37 4.59 -12.69
CA THR A 9 -3.64 6.00 -12.44
C THR A 9 -5.15 6.23 -12.42
N TYR A 10 -5.60 7.30 -11.76
CA TYR A 10 -7.00 7.72 -11.76
C TYR A 10 -7.60 7.66 -13.19
N PRO A 11 -8.77 7.01 -13.39
CA PRO A 11 -9.68 6.49 -12.37
C PRO A 11 -9.47 5.02 -11.91
N LEU A 12 -8.42 4.31 -12.32
CA LEU A 12 -8.24 2.87 -12.03
C LEU A 12 -7.14 2.62 -11.00
N GLU A 13 -7.31 3.25 -9.84
CA GLU A 13 -6.33 3.60 -8.80
C GLU A 13 -5.59 2.42 -8.15
N GLY A 14 -4.40 2.13 -8.66
CA GLY A 14 -3.35 1.45 -7.93
C GLY A 14 -2.49 2.46 -7.16
N THR A 15 -1.57 1.96 -6.35
CA THR A 15 -0.62 2.79 -5.59
C THR A 15 0.80 2.47 -6.03
N GLN A 16 1.70 3.44 -5.91
CA GLN A 16 3.12 3.24 -6.11
C GLN A 16 3.95 3.79 -4.94
N VAL A 17 5.07 3.13 -4.64
CA VAL A 17 6.08 3.58 -3.68
C VAL A 17 7.48 3.22 -4.19
N LEU A 18 8.49 3.92 -3.69
CA LEU A 18 9.89 3.59 -3.95
C LEU A 18 10.37 2.49 -3.00
N PHE A 19 11.26 1.62 -3.48
CA PHE A 19 11.98 0.70 -2.61
C PHE A 19 13.02 1.43 -1.76
N PRO A 20 13.27 0.98 -0.52
CA PRO A 20 14.40 1.43 0.28
C PRO A 20 15.70 1.34 -0.49
N GLN A 21 16.52 2.37 -0.32
CA GLN A 21 17.88 2.43 -0.83
C GLN A 21 18.82 2.15 0.33
N TYR A 22 19.82 1.30 0.09
CA TYR A 22 20.80 0.92 1.10
C TYR A 22 22.18 1.42 0.67
N TYR A 23 22.91 2.04 1.60
CA TYR A 23 24.32 2.37 1.38
C TYR A 23 25.08 1.10 0.95
N PRO A 24 25.96 1.15 -0.06
CA PRO A 24 26.54 2.33 -0.72
C PRO A 24 25.73 2.95 -1.87
N TYR A 25 24.44 2.62 -2.00
CA TYR A 25 23.53 3.17 -3.02
C TYR A 25 23.95 2.84 -4.46
N THR A 26 24.51 1.65 -4.65
CA THR A 26 24.93 1.14 -5.96
C THR A 26 23.80 0.47 -6.74
N GLU A 27 22.73 0.08 -6.05
CA GLU A 27 21.58 -0.57 -6.66
C GLU A 27 20.65 0.46 -7.32
N PRO A 28 20.08 0.15 -8.50
CA PRO A 28 19.16 1.07 -9.16
C PRO A 28 17.88 1.28 -8.32
N LEU A 29 17.28 2.45 -8.47
CA LEU A 29 16.05 2.79 -7.76
C LEU A 29 14.91 1.87 -8.19
N GLY A 30 14.37 1.13 -7.24
CA GLY A 30 13.23 0.25 -7.48
C GLY A 30 11.90 0.94 -7.18
N VAL A 31 10.86 0.55 -7.91
CA VAL A 31 9.47 0.97 -7.73
C VAL A 31 8.61 -0.25 -7.46
N LEU A 32 7.73 -0.15 -6.47
CA LEU A 32 6.65 -1.08 -6.21
C LEU A 32 5.34 -0.44 -6.64
N ILE A 33 4.54 -1.17 -7.40
CA ILE A 33 3.20 -0.77 -7.82
C ILE A 33 2.21 -1.86 -7.44
N CYS A 34 1.09 -1.53 -6.79
CA CYS A 34 0.10 -2.50 -6.33
C CYS A 34 -1.33 -2.07 -6.69
N GLY A 35 -2.19 -3.05 -6.95
CA GLY A 35 -3.63 -2.81 -7.19
C GLY A 35 -3.96 -2.11 -8.50
N GLY A 36 -5.16 -1.55 -8.57
CA GLY A 36 -5.72 -0.95 -9.77
C GLY A 36 -6.68 -1.88 -10.49
N LYS A 37 -7.06 -1.53 -11.72
CA LYS A 37 -8.16 -2.20 -12.43
C LYS A 37 -7.95 -2.22 -13.94
N CYS A 38 -8.53 -3.23 -14.58
CA CYS A 38 -8.70 -3.29 -16.02
C CYS A 38 -10.00 -2.59 -16.46
N TRP A 39 -9.92 -1.81 -17.53
CA TRP A 39 -11.08 -1.18 -18.16
C TRP A 39 -11.95 -2.20 -18.89
N GLN A 40 -11.34 -3.19 -19.57
CA GLN A 40 -12.07 -4.25 -20.28
C GLN A 40 -11.28 -5.58 -20.24
N PRO A 41 -11.79 -6.64 -19.60
CA PRO A 41 -12.97 -6.67 -18.73
C PRO A 41 -12.74 -5.86 -17.44
N MET A 42 -13.81 -5.36 -16.80
CA MET A 42 -13.81 -4.46 -15.63
C MET A 42 -13.32 -5.12 -14.32
N TRP A 43 -12.22 -5.87 -14.36
CA TRP A 43 -11.70 -6.63 -13.22
C TRP A 43 -10.66 -5.84 -12.43
N VAL A 44 -10.81 -5.89 -11.10
CA VAL A 44 -9.78 -5.43 -10.18
C VAL A 44 -8.58 -6.37 -10.23
N ILE A 45 -7.39 -5.77 -10.19
CA ILE A 45 -6.12 -6.47 -10.37
C ILE A 45 -5.65 -7.06 -9.03
N ASP A 46 -5.25 -8.34 -9.06
CA ASP A 46 -4.73 -9.11 -7.92
C ASP A 46 -3.20 -9.17 -7.93
N ASN A 47 -2.51 -8.21 -8.53
CA ASN A 47 -1.06 -8.26 -8.65
C ASN A 47 -0.35 -6.99 -8.15
N ARG A 48 0.89 -7.23 -7.76
CA ARG A 48 1.92 -6.23 -7.55
C ARG A 48 2.96 -6.36 -8.66
N VAL A 49 3.53 -5.23 -9.01
CA VAL A 49 4.52 -5.11 -10.07
C VAL A 49 5.73 -4.39 -9.49
N THR A 50 6.91 -4.91 -9.76
CA THR A 50 8.17 -4.25 -9.39
C THR A 50 9.04 -4.06 -10.61
N ILE A 51 9.77 -2.94 -10.61
CA ILE A 51 10.68 -2.53 -11.67
C ILE A 51 11.79 -1.65 -11.09
N ALA A 52 12.98 -1.70 -11.68
CA ALA A 52 14.01 -0.68 -11.51
C ALA A 52 14.15 0.06 -12.86
N PRO A 53 13.58 1.27 -13.02
CA PRO A 53 13.50 1.94 -14.32
C PRO A 53 14.88 2.22 -14.96
N ASP A 54 15.89 2.50 -14.12
CA ASP A 54 17.23 2.86 -14.58
C ASP A 54 18.18 1.66 -14.69
N ALA A 55 17.69 0.44 -14.50
CA ALA A 55 18.50 -0.75 -14.63
C ALA A 55 18.86 -1.01 -16.10
N ALA A 56 20.15 -1.29 -16.38
CA ALA A 56 20.63 -1.58 -17.73
C ALA A 56 19.87 -2.74 -18.42
N ASN A 57 19.41 -3.72 -17.63
CA ASN A 57 18.55 -4.82 -18.08
C ASN A 57 17.19 -4.75 -17.38
N LEU A 58 16.37 -3.78 -17.78
CA LEU A 58 15.04 -3.54 -17.22
C LEU A 58 14.16 -4.79 -17.34
N ARG A 59 13.66 -5.25 -16.18
CA ARG A 59 12.74 -6.39 -16.08
C ARG A 59 11.58 -6.07 -15.16
N TRP A 60 10.38 -6.26 -15.68
CA TRP A 60 9.16 -6.24 -14.87
C TRP A 60 9.00 -7.56 -14.13
N THR A 61 8.83 -7.50 -12.81
CA THR A 61 8.41 -8.66 -12.00
C THR A 61 6.96 -8.49 -11.60
N ILE A 62 6.15 -9.49 -11.87
CA ILE A 62 4.71 -9.49 -11.56
C ILE A 62 4.42 -10.64 -10.60
N GLU A 63 3.80 -10.33 -9.47
CA GLU A 63 3.43 -11.32 -8.46
C GLU A 63 2.00 -11.10 -8.00
N ARG A 64 1.29 -12.17 -7.65
CA ARG A 64 -0.06 -12.05 -7.10
C ARG A 64 -0.04 -11.66 -5.63
N VAL A 65 -1.04 -10.91 -5.22
CA VAL A 65 -1.35 -10.58 -3.82
C VAL A 65 -2.55 -11.40 -3.33
N PRO A 66 -2.71 -11.62 -2.02
CA PRO A 66 -3.76 -12.49 -1.47
C PRO A 66 -5.21 -12.08 -1.78
N SER A 67 -5.44 -10.80 -2.08
CA SER A 67 -6.77 -10.31 -2.52
C SER A 67 -6.63 -9.23 -3.59
N ARG A 68 -7.63 -9.11 -4.46
CA ARG A 68 -7.76 -8.02 -5.46
C ARG A 68 -7.92 -6.69 -4.75
N ARG A 69 -7.33 -5.60 -5.25
CA ARG A 69 -7.28 -4.32 -4.51
C ARG A 69 -7.52 -3.14 -5.46
N VAL A 70 -8.67 -2.48 -5.36
CA VAL A 70 -8.92 -1.18 -6.02
C VAL A 70 -8.76 -0.05 -5.01
N THR A 71 -8.32 1.13 -5.48
CA THR A 71 -8.08 2.33 -4.67
C THR A 71 -7.22 2.04 -3.45
N SER A 72 -6.08 1.37 -3.63
CA SER A 72 -5.18 1.08 -2.51
C SER A 72 -4.47 2.34 -2.01
N SER A 73 -3.89 2.28 -0.81
CA SER A 73 -2.88 3.22 -0.31
C SER A 73 -1.73 2.41 0.31
N MET A 74 -0.53 2.98 0.33
CA MET A 74 0.68 2.32 0.84
C MET A 74 1.49 3.26 1.72
N ALA A 75 1.93 2.76 2.87
CA ALA A 75 2.90 3.43 3.72
C ALA A 75 4.23 2.66 3.71
N THR A 76 5.32 3.37 3.46
CA THR A 76 6.68 2.84 3.64
C THR A 76 7.03 2.86 5.12
N LEU A 77 7.62 1.77 5.64
CA LEU A 77 7.90 1.62 7.07
C LEU A 77 9.40 1.70 7.37
N PRO A 78 9.80 2.10 8.60
CA PRO A 78 11.22 2.30 8.95
C PRO A 78 12.09 1.06 8.85
N ASP A 79 11.50 -0.14 8.99
CA ASP A 79 12.21 -1.42 8.89
C ASP A 79 12.40 -1.92 7.45
N GLY A 80 12.02 -1.11 6.46
CA GLY A 80 12.08 -1.41 5.03
C GLY A 80 10.91 -2.24 4.51
N THR A 81 9.91 -2.53 5.35
CA THR A 81 8.65 -3.16 4.92
C THR A 81 7.64 -2.11 4.46
N PHE A 82 6.54 -2.58 3.88
CA PHE A 82 5.49 -1.73 3.33
C PHE A 82 4.14 -2.18 3.86
N MET A 83 3.34 -1.24 4.34
CA MET A 83 1.95 -1.49 4.64
C MET A 83 1.10 -1.19 3.42
N ILE A 84 0.25 -2.13 3.01
CA ILE A 84 -0.67 -1.98 1.88
C ILE A 84 -2.09 -2.04 2.43
N LEU A 85 -2.81 -0.93 2.27
CA LEU A 85 -4.18 -0.74 2.69
C LEU A 85 -5.12 -0.61 1.48
N ASN A 86 -6.38 -0.92 1.72
CA ASN A 86 -7.33 -1.22 0.67
C ASN A 86 -8.71 -0.64 0.91
N SER A 87 -9.46 -0.66 -0.19
CA SER A 87 -10.88 -0.38 -0.26
C SER A 87 -11.73 -1.59 -0.59
N ALA A 88 -11.60 -2.17 -1.79
CA ALA A 88 -12.63 -3.08 -2.31
C ALA A 88 -12.07 -4.14 -3.29
N GLU A 89 -12.73 -5.30 -3.37
CA GLU A 89 -12.37 -6.39 -4.30
C GLU A 89 -12.95 -6.19 -5.71
N THR A 90 -14.04 -5.43 -5.82
CA THR A 90 -14.72 -5.11 -7.07
C THR A 90 -15.09 -3.62 -7.14
N GLY A 91 -15.40 -3.12 -8.34
CA GLY A 91 -15.78 -1.73 -8.54
C GLY A 91 -14.70 -0.84 -9.12
N GLU A 92 -14.73 0.44 -8.78
CA GLU A 92 -13.74 1.46 -9.17
C GLU A 92 -13.71 2.62 -8.19
N ALA A 93 -12.76 3.52 -8.40
CA ALA A 93 -12.65 4.76 -7.66
C ALA A 93 -13.86 5.66 -7.88
N GLY A 94 -14.25 6.37 -6.83
CA GLY A 94 -15.32 7.37 -6.87
C GLY A 94 -16.73 6.80 -6.68
N PHE A 95 -17.62 7.69 -6.22
CA PHE A 95 -19.09 7.58 -6.29
C PHE A 95 -19.68 6.23 -5.82
N SER A 96 -19.10 5.63 -4.78
CA SER A 96 -19.48 4.31 -4.23
C SER A 96 -19.57 3.18 -5.24
N LEU A 97 -18.67 3.21 -6.22
CA LEU A 97 -18.56 2.12 -7.18
C LEU A 97 -17.77 0.95 -6.60
N ALA A 98 -16.93 1.21 -5.58
CA ALA A 98 -16.23 0.20 -4.79
C ALA A 98 -17.20 -0.72 -4.02
N LYS A 99 -17.09 -2.03 -4.23
CA LYS A 99 -17.93 -3.06 -3.62
C LYS A 99 -17.05 -4.16 -3.00
N GLU A 100 -17.62 -4.89 -2.04
CA GLU A 100 -16.91 -5.97 -1.33
C GLU A 100 -15.66 -5.44 -0.60
N LEU A 101 -15.92 -4.77 0.52
CA LEU A 101 -14.88 -4.06 1.27
C LEU A 101 -13.79 -5.00 1.80
N ILE A 102 -12.55 -4.58 1.62
CA ILE A 102 -11.38 -5.27 2.14
C ILE A 102 -10.95 -4.58 3.42
N ARG A 103 -10.97 -5.33 4.53
CA ARG A 103 -10.69 -4.78 5.85
C ARG A 103 -9.29 -5.11 6.35
N ASN A 104 -8.61 -6.09 5.76
CA ASN A 104 -7.27 -6.47 6.17
C ASN A 104 -6.19 -5.60 5.50
N ALA A 105 -5.22 -5.17 6.30
CA ALA A 105 -3.96 -4.67 5.78
C ALA A 105 -3.07 -5.82 5.31
N LEU A 106 -2.13 -5.54 4.40
CA LEU A 106 -1.01 -6.44 4.11
C LEU A 106 0.29 -5.79 4.56
N LEU A 107 1.20 -6.63 5.04
CA LEU A 107 2.58 -6.26 5.25
C LEU A 107 3.41 -6.93 4.16
N TYR A 108 4.12 -6.13 3.38
CA TYR A 108 5.01 -6.59 2.33
C TYR A 108 6.48 -6.38 2.73
N ASP A 109 7.28 -7.44 2.64
CA ASP A 109 8.72 -7.43 2.87
C ASP A 109 9.45 -7.84 1.59
N SER A 110 10.13 -6.88 0.96
CA SER A 110 10.84 -7.09 -0.31
C SER A 110 12.07 -7.99 -0.22
N ARG A 111 12.58 -8.23 0.99
CA ARG A 111 13.77 -9.05 1.24
C ARG A 111 13.43 -10.55 1.30
N LYS A 112 12.14 -10.88 1.44
CA LYS A 112 11.67 -12.27 1.50
C LYS A 112 11.50 -12.86 0.10
N PRO A 113 11.64 -14.19 -0.05
CA PRO A 113 11.39 -14.85 -1.33
C PRO A 113 9.99 -14.56 -1.87
N LYS A 114 9.87 -14.58 -3.21
CA LYS A 114 8.59 -14.49 -3.92
C LYS A 114 7.59 -15.48 -3.33
N HIS A 115 6.32 -15.09 -3.29
CA HIS A 115 5.22 -15.85 -2.67
C HIS A 115 5.30 -16.03 -1.14
N ARG A 116 6.36 -15.57 -0.46
CA ARG A 116 6.50 -15.58 1.02
C ARG A 116 6.74 -14.19 1.61
N CYS A 117 6.59 -13.18 0.77
CA CYS A 117 6.91 -11.80 1.06
C CYS A 117 5.71 -10.98 1.57
N ILE A 118 4.51 -11.56 1.60
CA ILE A 118 3.29 -10.89 2.06
C ILE A 118 2.75 -11.61 3.29
N SER A 119 2.45 -10.84 4.32
CA SER A 119 1.71 -11.28 5.50
C SER A 119 0.38 -10.54 5.60
N ILE A 120 -0.68 -11.24 5.98
CA ILE A 120 -1.99 -10.64 6.27
C ILE A 120 -1.95 -10.06 7.69
N MET A 121 -2.35 -8.79 7.82
CA MET A 121 -2.38 -8.06 9.08
C MET A 121 -3.81 -7.94 9.63
N ALA A 122 -3.96 -7.25 10.76
CA ALA A 122 -5.24 -7.03 11.43
C ALA A 122 -6.27 -6.33 10.52
N ASN A 123 -7.55 -6.58 10.84
CA ASN A 123 -8.68 -5.97 10.16
C ASN A 123 -9.05 -4.62 10.79
N THR A 124 -9.42 -3.63 9.98
CA THR A 124 -10.09 -2.41 10.45
C THR A 124 -11.61 -2.60 10.56
N THR A 125 -12.20 -1.97 11.57
CA THR A 125 -13.66 -1.87 11.74
C THR A 125 -14.30 -0.85 10.80
N PHE A 126 -13.51 0.08 10.26
CA PHE A 126 -14.01 1.16 9.40
C PHE A 126 -13.76 0.86 7.93
N ALA A 127 -14.74 1.22 7.09
CA ALA A 127 -14.59 1.10 5.65
C ALA A 127 -13.67 2.22 5.16
N ARG A 128 -12.58 1.88 4.46
CA ARG A 128 -11.65 2.84 3.86
C ARG A 128 -11.78 2.74 2.35
N THR A 129 -12.65 3.54 1.74
CA THR A 129 -13.02 3.39 0.31
C THR A 129 -12.25 4.29 -0.66
N HIS A 130 -12.87 5.29 -1.27
CA HIS A 130 -12.21 6.26 -2.14
C HIS A 130 -11.76 7.47 -1.31
N ARG A 131 -10.62 8.10 -1.67
CA ARG A 131 -10.01 9.22 -0.92
C ARG A 131 -9.72 8.90 0.55
N PHE A 132 -9.12 7.73 0.81
CA PHE A 132 -8.41 7.51 2.06
C PHE A 132 -6.91 7.51 1.79
N GLU A 133 -6.13 7.77 2.83
CA GLU A 133 -4.68 7.77 2.74
C GLU A 133 -4.07 7.17 4.00
N ALA A 134 -2.88 6.58 3.84
CA ALA A 134 -2.10 6.01 4.91
C ALA A 134 -0.73 6.67 4.97
N ILE A 135 -0.36 7.20 6.13
CA ILE A 135 0.90 7.92 6.29
C ILE A 135 1.67 7.41 7.51
N LEU A 136 2.97 7.18 7.33
CA LEU A 136 3.89 6.91 8.42
C LEU A 136 4.10 8.19 9.23
N VAL A 137 3.96 8.10 10.55
CA VAL A 137 4.32 9.18 11.48
C VAL A 137 5.65 8.91 12.17
N SER A 138 6.24 9.95 12.75
CA SER A 138 7.62 9.95 13.28
C SER A 138 7.87 8.94 14.40
N ASP A 139 6.84 8.51 15.12
CA ASP A 139 6.93 7.48 16.16
C ASP A 139 6.83 6.04 15.61
N GLY A 140 6.80 5.90 14.29
CA GLY A 140 6.75 4.61 13.60
C GLY A 140 5.34 4.04 13.44
N ARG A 141 4.28 4.70 13.91
CA ARG A 141 2.89 4.26 13.64
C ARG A 141 2.47 4.65 12.22
N VAL A 142 1.41 4.01 11.71
CA VAL A 142 0.75 4.44 10.47
C VAL A 142 -0.62 5.02 10.82
N LEU A 143 -0.88 6.25 10.39
CA LEU A 143 -2.19 6.88 10.48
C LEU A 143 -2.98 6.61 9.21
N VAL A 144 -4.26 6.28 9.35
CA VAL A 144 -5.18 6.06 8.23
C VAL A 144 -6.37 7.01 8.37
N SER A 145 -6.58 7.85 7.37
CA SER A 145 -7.63 8.89 7.37
C SER A 145 -8.47 8.84 6.09
N GLY A 146 -9.67 9.44 6.10
CA GLY A 146 -10.71 9.28 5.05
C GLY A 146 -11.56 8.02 5.27
N SER A 147 -12.47 7.57 4.43
CA SER A 147 -12.74 7.89 3.03
C SER A 147 -13.84 8.93 2.83
N ASP A 148 -13.83 9.54 1.65
CA ASP A 148 -14.96 10.31 1.11
C ASP A 148 -15.48 9.65 -0.18
N PRO A 149 -16.50 8.79 -0.07
CA PRO A 149 -17.11 8.14 -1.22
C PRO A 149 -17.97 9.09 -2.08
N GLN A 150 -18.24 10.33 -1.65
CA GLN A 150 -19.09 11.32 -2.32
C GLN A 150 -20.46 10.78 -2.76
N ASN A 151 -21.18 10.14 -1.84
CA ASN A 151 -22.44 9.50 -2.15
C ASN A 151 -23.36 9.40 -0.91
N LYS A 152 -24.65 9.10 -1.10
CA LYS A 152 -25.65 9.03 -0.01
C LYS A 152 -25.67 7.70 0.75
N ASP A 153 -25.17 6.63 0.12
CA ASP A 153 -25.31 5.26 0.63
C ASP A 153 -24.13 4.84 1.53
N SER A 154 -23.05 5.61 1.53
CA SER A 154 -21.84 5.34 2.31
C SER A 154 -21.41 6.61 3.04
N PRO A 155 -21.34 6.60 4.38
CA PRO A 155 -20.95 7.78 5.14
C PRO A 155 -19.48 8.15 4.88
N GLN A 156 -19.20 9.45 4.91
CA GLN A 156 -17.83 9.94 4.98
C GLN A 156 -17.21 9.53 6.32
N GLU A 157 -15.99 9.04 6.29
CA GLU A 157 -15.26 8.61 7.49
C GLU A 157 -14.26 9.70 7.89
N TYR A 158 -14.53 10.32 9.04
CA TYR A 158 -13.73 11.42 9.59
C TYR A 158 -12.73 10.96 10.65
N ARG A 159 -12.83 9.72 11.13
CA ARG A 159 -11.93 9.20 12.16
C ARG A 159 -10.59 8.80 11.54
N VAL A 160 -9.55 9.02 12.34
CA VAL A 160 -8.19 8.57 12.02
C VAL A 160 -7.92 7.28 12.79
N ASP A 161 -7.62 6.20 12.07
CA ASP A 161 -7.11 4.97 12.69
C ASP A 161 -5.61 5.06 12.89
N GLN A 162 -5.15 4.36 13.92
CA GLN A 162 -3.72 4.14 14.15
C GLN A 162 -3.45 2.65 13.96
N PHE A 163 -2.52 2.33 13.07
CA PHE A 163 -2.02 0.98 12.88
C PHE A 163 -0.64 0.85 13.51
N LEU A 164 -0.49 -0.18 14.34
CA LEU A 164 0.77 -0.54 14.98
C LEU A 164 1.41 -1.70 14.21
N SER A 165 2.52 -1.42 13.54
CA SER A 165 3.30 -2.43 12.83
C SER A 165 3.96 -3.43 13.79
N PRO A 166 4.29 -4.66 13.35
CA PRO A 166 4.89 -5.68 14.22
C PRO A 166 6.15 -5.22 14.98
N TYR A 167 6.97 -4.33 14.41
CA TYR A 167 8.17 -3.80 15.07
C TYR A 167 7.87 -2.90 16.29
N LEU A 168 6.63 -2.45 16.47
CA LEU A 168 6.19 -1.73 17.68
C LEU A 168 5.58 -2.66 18.73
N LEU A 169 5.26 -3.89 18.36
CA LEU A 169 4.50 -4.83 19.18
C LEU A 169 5.36 -5.98 19.72
N ASP A 170 6.60 -6.12 19.26
CA ASP A 170 7.50 -7.22 19.62
C ASP A 170 8.25 -7.01 20.95
N GLY A 171 7.89 -5.97 21.71
CA GLY A 171 8.45 -5.69 23.03
C GLY A 171 9.84 -5.05 23.02
N ARG A 172 10.37 -4.69 21.85
CA ARG A 172 11.63 -3.93 21.77
C ARG A 172 11.49 -2.53 22.35
N ILE A 173 12.55 -2.08 23.02
CA ILE A 173 12.65 -0.70 23.51
C ILE A 173 12.99 0.18 22.30
N GLN A 174 12.20 1.24 22.10
CA GLN A 174 12.48 2.21 21.03
C GLN A 174 13.80 2.94 21.32
N PRO A 175 14.71 3.03 20.34
CA PRO A 175 15.97 3.73 20.52
C PRO A 175 15.71 5.21 20.76
N GLN A 176 16.33 5.79 21.79
CA GLN A 176 16.32 7.23 22.03
C GLN A 176 17.61 7.84 21.50
N SER A 177 17.48 8.84 20.64
CA SER A 177 18.62 9.61 20.13
C SER A 177 18.64 10.96 20.82
N THR A 178 19.68 11.24 21.60
CA THR A 178 19.96 12.59 22.10
C THR A 178 20.84 13.31 21.10
N ILE A 179 20.33 14.37 20.47
CA ILE A 179 21.13 15.22 19.58
C ILE A 179 21.82 16.26 20.46
N SER A 180 23.15 16.19 20.58
CA SER A 180 23.93 17.25 21.20
C SER A 180 24.08 18.41 20.22
N VAL A 181 23.54 19.58 20.56
CA VAL A 181 23.80 20.81 19.79
C VAL A 181 25.16 21.34 20.24
N THR A 182 26.20 21.12 19.44
CA THR A 182 27.47 21.84 19.56
C THR A 182 27.32 23.19 18.88
N GLY A 183 27.43 24.27 19.67
CA GLY A 183 27.49 25.65 19.18
C GLY A 183 28.87 26.04 18.68
#